data_AF-A0A538KC79-F1
#
_entry.id   AF-A0A538KC79-F1
#
_cell.length_a   1.000
_cell.length_b   1.000
_cell.length_c   1.000
_cell.angle_alpha   90.00
_cell.angle_beta   90.00
_cell.angle_gamma   90.00
#
_symmetry.space_group_name_H-M   'P 1'
#
loop_
_entity.id
_entity.type
_entity.pdbx_description
1 polymer ?
#
loop_
_entity_poly.entity_id
_entity_poly.type
_entity_poly.pdbx_seq_one_letter_code
_entity_poly.pdbx_strand_id
1 'polypeptide(L)'
;MQKAIGLAAAPLVERVAQRLAPGSEGFNLRFAERFTRALDIPVICVGGFHSRVAMEGAIRAGSCDAVSAARAFIADPYLFLTVTGDPVPDRPVCGYCNGCIARFGGQPVECYSPAIRARKDAMLRRPIPAESEAR
;
A
#
# COMPACT_ATOMS: atom_id res chain seq x y z
N MET A 1 -10.78 18.89 29.29
CA MET A 1 -12.06 18.30 28.83
C MET A 1 -12.12 18.11 27.31
N GLN A 2 -11.85 19.14 26.49
CA GLN A 2 -11.92 19.05 25.01
C GLN A 2 -11.00 17.98 24.37
N LYS A 3 -9.75 17.83 24.87
CA LYS A 3 -8.82 16.80 24.35
C LYS A 3 -9.33 15.38 24.58
N ALA A 4 -9.93 15.11 25.75
CA ALA A 4 -10.46 13.78 26.09
C ALA A 4 -11.67 13.40 25.22
N ILE A 5 -12.54 14.37 24.90
CA ILE A 5 -13.68 14.17 24.00
C ILE A 5 -13.19 13.90 22.56
N GLY A 6 -12.20 14.67 22.09
CA GLY A 6 -11.59 14.45 20.76
C GLY A 6 -10.94 13.07 20.63
N LEU A 7 -10.20 12.62 21.66
CA LEU A 7 -9.58 11.29 21.71
C LEU A 7 -10.63 10.17 21.74
N ALA A 8 -11.73 10.33 22.48
CA ALA A 8 -12.80 9.33 22.52
C ALA A 8 -13.57 9.21 21.19
N ALA A 9 -13.73 10.31 20.46
CA ALA A 9 -14.42 10.32 19.17
C ALA A 9 -13.54 9.88 17.99
N ALA A 10 -12.21 9.95 18.11
CA ALA A 10 -11.26 9.68 17.03
C ALA A 10 -11.48 8.36 16.28
N PRO A 11 -11.77 7.21 16.93
CA PRO A 11 -12.01 5.95 16.21
C PRO A 11 -13.24 5.98 15.32
N LEU A 12 -14.29 6.70 15.72
CA LEU A 12 -15.50 6.86 14.93
C LEU A 12 -15.26 7.84 13.77
N VAL A 13 -14.63 8.98 14.06
CA VAL A 13 -14.27 9.99 13.05
C VAL A 13 -13.40 9.38 11.98
N GLU A 14 -12.37 8.61 12.35
CA GLU A 14 -11.48 7.95 11.40
C GLU A 14 -12.21 6.89 10.56
N ARG A 15 -13.10 6.09 11.18
CA ARG A 15 -13.90 5.11 10.43
C ARG A 15 -14.85 5.77 9.44
N VAL A 16 -15.45 6.91 9.80
CA VAL A 16 -16.32 7.69 8.91
C VAL A 16 -15.49 8.31 7.79
N ALA A 17 -14.36 8.93 8.10
CA ALA A 17 -13.45 9.50 7.11
C ALA A 17 -12.97 8.45 6.09
N GLN A 18 -12.55 7.27 6.55
CA GLN A 18 -12.13 6.17 5.68
C GLN A 18 -13.25 5.65 4.77
N ARG A 19 -14.51 5.73 5.21
CA ARG A 19 -15.66 5.36 4.37
C ARG A 19 -16.00 6.44 3.34
N LEU A 20 -15.90 7.71 3.72
CA LEU A 20 -16.22 8.84 2.83
C LEU A 20 -15.11 9.13 1.82
N ALA A 21 -13.86 8.87 2.19
CA ALA A 21 -12.68 9.05 1.35
C ALA A 21 -11.82 7.78 1.40
N PRO A 22 -12.23 6.72 0.68
CA PRO A 22 -11.43 5.50 0.61
C PRO A 22 -10.07 5.82 -0.02
N GLY A 23 -9.02 5.17 0.49
CA GLY A 23 -7.71 5.26 -0.13
C GLY A 23 -7.75 4.73 -1.56
N SER A 24 -7.02 5.39 -2.45
CA SER A 24 -6.86 5.01 -3.86
C SER A 24 -5.40 4.83 -4.20
N GLU A 25 -5.12 4.02 -5.22
CA GLU A 25 -3.77 3.94 -5.79
C GLU A 25 -3.44 5.21 -6.59
N GLY A 26 -2.18 5.63 -6.56
CA GLY A 26 -1.69 6.74 -7.35
C GLY A 26 -2.08 8.14 -6.84
N PHE A 27 -2.48 8.30 -5.57
CA PHE A 27 -2.95 9.60 -5.06
C PHE A 27 -1.93 10.76 -5.17
N ASN A 28 -0.64 10.46 -5.35
CA ASN A 28 0.42 11.46 -5.58
C ASN A 28 0.82 11.64 -7.06
N LEU A 29 0.24 10.89 -8.00
CA LEU A 29 0.69 10.87 -9.40
C LEU A 29 0.69 12.26 -10.04
N ARG A 30 -0.37 13.04 -9.82
CA ARG A 30 -0.47 14.42 -10.32
C ARG A 30 0.69 15.31 -9.89
N PHE A 31 1.31 15.02 -8.74
CA PHE A 31 2.44 15.76 -8.23
C PHE A 31 3.74 15.20 -8.80
N ALA A 32 3.91 13.87 -8.79
CA ALA A 32 5.07 13.21 -9.37
C ALA A 32 5.29 13.60 -10.84
N GLU A 33 4.21 13.64 -11.63
CA GLU A 33 4.25 14.00 -13.04
C GLU A 33 4.82 15.42 -13.28
N ARG A 34 4.51 16.36 -12.38
CA ARG A 34 5.06 17.72 -12.47
C ARG A 34 6.57 17.74 -12.25
N PHE A 35 7.09 16.85 -11.39
CA PHE A 35 8.53 16.70 -11.19
C PHE A 35 9.18 15.96 -12.36
N THR A 36 8.58 14.87 -12.84
CA THR A 36 9.09 14.10 -13.98
C THR A 36 9.25 14.97 -15.23
N ARG A 37 8.33 15.92 -15.47
CA ARG A 37 8.44 16.87 -16.60
C ARG A 37 9.51 17.96 -16.42
N ALA A 38 9.91 18.24 -15.18
CA ALA A 38 10.73 19.41 -14.85
C ALA A 38 12.18 19.07 -14.49
N LEU A 39 12.50 17.79 -14.29
CA LEU A 39 13.80 17.33 -13.83
C LEU A 39 14.42 16.37 -14.85
N ASP A 40 15.73 16.44 -15.01
CA ASP A 40 16.49 15.50 -15.86
C ASP A 40 16.92 14.23 -15.11
N ILE A 41 16.51 14.07 -13.86
CA ILE A 41 16.80 12.89 -13.02
C ILE A 41 15.54 12.02 -12.83
N PRO A 42 15.68 10.69 -12.66
CA PRO A 42 14.53 9.81 -12.46
C PRO A 42 13.71 10.15 -11.22
N VAL A 43 12.38 10.10 -11.34
CA VAL A 43 11.40 10.36 -10.29
C VAL A 43 10.70 9.07 -9.88
N ILE A 44 10.77 8.74 -8.59
CA ILE A 44 10.09 7.59 -7.99
C ILE A 44 8.83 8.05 -7.24
N CYS A 45 7.66 7.55 -7.63
CA CYS A 45 6.38 7.95 -7.03
C CYS A 45 5.91 6.95 -5.97
N VAL A 46 5.67 7.43 -4.74
CA VAL A 46 4.85 6.70 -3.74
C VAL A 46 3.39 7.09 -3.92
N GLY A 47 2.46 6.14 -3.83
CA GLY A 47 1.04 6.46 -4.06
C GLY A 47 0.06 5.42 -3.56
N GLY A 48 0.47 4.55 -2.64
CA GLY A 48 -0.41 3.46 -2.18
C GLY A 48 -0.50 2.28 -3.15
N PHE A 49 0.40 2.19 -4.13
CA PHE A 49 0.40 1.15 -5.15
C PHE A 49 0.47 -0.27 -4.57
N HIS A 50 -0.41 -1.13 -5.07
CA HIS A 50 -0.46 -2.56 -4.79
C HIS A 50 -1.03 -3.38 -5.97
N SER A 51 -1.42 -2.80 -7.11
CA SER A 51 -1.86 -3.53 -8.30
C SER A 51 -0.94 -3.30 -9.50
N ARG A 52 -0.75 -4.35 -10.32
CA ARG A 52 0.00 -4.26 -11.58
C ARG A 52 -0.55 -3.16 -12.48
N VAL A 53 -1.87 -3.11 -12.65
CA VAL A 53 -2.54 -2.15 -13.55
C VAL A 53 -2.22 -0.70 -13.16
N ALA A 54 -2.30 -0.36 -11.87
CA ALA A 54 -1.99 0.99 -11.42
C ALA A 54 -0.49 1.32 -11.54
N MET A 55 0.39 0.37 -11.20
CA MET A 55 1.84 0.55 -11.29
C MET A 55 2.32 0.70 -12.74
N GLU A 56 1.93 -0.21 -13.63
CA GLU A 56 2.27 -0.14 -15.04
C GLU A 56 1.62 1.07 -15.72
N GLY A 57 0.38 1.42 -15.35
CA GLY A 57 -0.29 2.61 -15.86
C GLY A 57 0.45 3.89 -15.53
N ALA A 58 0.91 4.05 -14.29
CA ALA A 58 1.70 5.20 -13.84
C ALA A 58 3.00 5.36 -14.64
N ILE A 59 3.71 4.26 -14.88
CA ILE A 59 4.99 4.26 -15.61
C ILE A 59 4.76 4.48 -17.10
N ARG A 60 3.84 3.74 -17.73
CA ARG A 60 3.54 3.86 -19.17
C ARG A 60 2.99 5.24 -19.55
N ALA A 61 2.27 5.91 -18.65
CA ALA A 61 1.78 7.26 -18.88
C ALA A 61 2.88 8.33 -18.79
N GLY A 62 4.11 7.98 -18.38
CA GLY A 62 5.18 8.96 -18.14
C GLY A 62 4.93 9.83 -16.90
N SER A 63 4.03 9.43 -15.99
CA SER A 63 3.76 10.18 -14.76
C SER A 63 4.90 10.04 -13.73
N CYS A 64 5.72 8.99 -13.85
CA CYS A 64 6.93 8.75 -13.06
C CYS A 64 7.78 7.66 -13.71
N ASP A 65 9.08 7.63 -13.41
CA ASP A 65 10.02 6.64 -13.95
C ASP A 65 9.96 5.31 -13.20
N ALA A 66 9.59 5.35 -11.92
CA ALA A 66 9.33 4.17 -11.11
C ALA A 66 8.26 4.45 -10.05
N VAL A 67 7.68 3.38 -9.52
CA VAL A 67 6.77 3.42 -8.38
C VAL A 67 7.42 2.81 -7.16
N SER A 68 7.07 3.31 -5.99
CA SER A 68 7.50 2.75 -4.70
C SER A 68 6.28 2.33 -3.89
N ALA A 69 6.39 1.12 -3.32
CA ALA A 69 5.39 0.53 -2.46
C ALA A 69 6.04 0.22 -1.10
N ALA A 70 5.42 0.67 -0.01
CA ALA A 70 5.89 0.38 1.36
C ALA A 70 4.83 -0.39 2.13
N ARG A 71 3.70 0.27 2.42
CA ARG A 71 2.57 -0.33 3.16
C ARG A 71 1.97 -1.55 2.45
N ALA A 72 2.09 -1.63 1.13
CA ALA A 72 1.66 -2.79 0.37
C ALA A 72 2.51 -4.02 0.69
N PHE A 73 3.85 -3.90 0.78
CA PHE A 73 4.73 -5.01 1.18
C PHE A 73 4.58 -5.39 2.66
N ILE A 74 4.23 -4.45 3.54
CA ILE A 74 3.90 -4.77 4.94
C ILE A 74 2.63 -5.65 5.00
N ALA A 75 1.62 -5.35 4.16
CA ALA A 75 0.40 -6.15 4.08
C ALA A 75 0.63 -7.47 3.33
N ASP A 76 1.40 -7.43 2.25
CA ASP A 76 1.64 -8.52 1.29
C ASP A 76 3.14 -8.66 1.00
N PRO A 77 3.88 -9.44 1.80
CA PRO A 77 5.30 -9.72 1.56
C PRO A 77 5.60 -10.32 0.18
N TYR A 78 4.62 -10.94 -0.49
CA TYR A 78 4.79 -11.55 -1.81
C TYR A 78 4.11 -10.76 -2.93
N LEU A 79 3.88 -9.45 -2.72
CA LEU A 79 3.30 -8.55 -3.70
C LEU A 79 3.98 -8.67 -5.08
N PHE A 80 5.29 -8.90 -5.10
CA PHE A 80 6.07 -9.07 -6.33
C PHE A 80 5.47 -10.12 -7.27
N LEU A 81 5.00 -11.27 -6.74
CA LEU A 81 4.39 -12.34 -7.53
C LEU A 81 3.16 -11.86 -8.32
N THR A 82 2.31 -11.03 -7.70
CA THR A 82 1.11 -10.51 -8.37
C THR A 82 1.44 -9.38 -9.36
N VAL A 83 2.51 -8.61 -9.12
CA VAL A 83 2.88 -7.51 -10.02
C VAL A 83 3.79 -7.96 -11.16
N THR A 84 4.44 -9.12 -11.07
CA THR A 84 5.31 -9.68 -12.14
C THR A 84 4.75 -10.96 -12.77
N GLY A 85 3.86 -11.70 -12.11
CA GLY A 85 3.17 -12.87 -12.64
C GLY A 85 1.64 -12.72 -12.67
N ASP A 86 0.97 -13.87 -12.53
CA ASP A 86 -0.49 -13.97 -12.52
C ASP A 86 -1.13 -13.47 -11.21
N PRO A 87 -2.41 -13.05 -11.25
CA PRO A 87 -3.13 -12.67 -10.04
C PRO A 87 -3.14 -13.78 -8.98
N VAL A 88 -2.63 -13.49 -7.79
CA VAL A 88 -2.69 -14.42 -6.66
C VAL A 88 -4.03 -14.26 -5.93
N PRO A 89 -4.88 -15.31 -5.88
CA PRO A 89 -6.17 -15.23 -5.18
C PRO A 89 -5.97 -15.09 -3.67
N ASP A 90 -6.92 -14.42 -3.02
CA ASP A 90 -6.97 -14.22 -1.56
C ASP A 90 -5.75 -13.55 -0.92
N ARG A 91 -4.89 -12.91 -1.74
CA ARG A 91 -3.74 -12.17 -1.22
C ARG A 91 -4.20 -11.03 -0.28
N PRO A 92 -3.43 -10.72 0.77
CA PRO A 92 -3.70 -9.53 1.57
C PRO A 92 -3.52 -8.25 0.74
N VAL A 93 -4.39 -7.27 0.95
CA VAL A 93 -4.28 -5.95 0.30
C VAL A 93 -4.31 -4.88 1.37
N CYS A 94 -3.42 -3.91 1.28
CA CYS A 94 -3.37 -2.80 2.23
C CYS A 94 -4.67 -1.99 2.19
N GLY A 95 -5.35 -1.83 3.32
CA GLY A 95 -6.56 -1.03 3.45
C GLY A 95 -6.32 0.44 3.84
N TYR A 96 -5.09 0.94 3.70
CA TYR A 96 -4.71 2.35 3.96
C TYR A 96 -4.99 2.87 5.39
N CYS A 97 -5.15 2.00 6.38
CA CYS A 97 -5.55 2.40 7.73
C CYS A 97 -4.46 3.10 8.57
N ASN A 98 -3.24 3.22 8.04
CA ASN A 98 -2.06 3.81 8.74
C ASN A 98 -1.71 3.18 10.10
N GLY A 99 -2.31 2.04 10.47
CA GLY A 99 -2.04 1.38 11.74
C GLY A 99 -0.58 0.94 11.93
N CYS A 100 0.13 0.70 10.83
CA CYS A 100 1.57 0.41 10.80
C CYS A 100 2.43 1.61 11.23
N ILE A 101 2.15 2.81 10.71
CA ILE A 101 2.92 4.02 11.05
C ILE A 101 2.48 4.60 12.40
N ALA A 102 1.20 4.48 12.77
CA ALA A 102 0.68 4.98 14.04
C ALA A 102 1.32 4.34 15.29
N ARG A 103 2.03 3.22 15.12
CA ARG A 103 2.73 2.48 16.20
C ARG A 103 4.25 2.51 16.04
N PHE A 104 4.75 3.27 15.07
CA PHE A 104 6.17 3.43 14.85
C PHE A 104 6.87 3.96 16.11
N GLY A 105 8.04 3.40 16.43
CA GLY A 105 8.83 3.77 17.60
C GLY A 105 8.44 3.10 18.92
N GLY A 106 7.27 2.43 18.99
CA GLY A 106 6.83 1.71 20.19
C GLY A 106 6.48 0.24 19.97
N GLN A 107 6.33 -0.19 18.72
CA GLN A 107 6.03 -1.57 18.34
C GLN A 107 6.78 -1.95 17.05
N PRO A 108 6.96 -3.25 16.77
CA PRO A 108 7.51 -3.70 15.49
C PRO A 108 6.69 -3.19 14.30
N VAL A 109 7.35 -2.94 13.17
CA VAL A 109 6.65 -2.59 11.93
C VAL A 109 5.84 -3.80 11.46
N GLU A 110 4.52 -3.65 11.47
CA GLU A 110 3.56 -4.73 11.16
C GLU A 110 2.24 -4.16 10.60
N CYS A 111 1.46 -4.99 9.91
CA CYS A 111 0.08 -4.72 9.54
C CYS A 111 -0.86 -4.92 10.74
N TYR A 112 -1.43 -3.83 11.25
CA TYR A 112 -2.32 -3.87 12.43
C TYR A 112 -3.81 -4.00 12.09
N SER A 113 -4.17 -4.23 10.83
CA SER A 113 -5.55 -4.58 10.47
C SER A 113 -5.76 -6.07 10.73
N PRO A 114 -6.69 -6.49 11.63
CA PRO A 114 -6.86 -7.89 11.99
C PRO A 114 -7.18 -8.78 10.77
N ALA A 115 -8.08 -8.32 9.90
CA ALA A 115 -8.49 -9.07 8.71
C ALA A 115 -7.36 -9.21 7.69
N ILE A 116 -6.57 -8.16 7.47
CA ILE A 116 -5.45 -8.19 6.51
C ILE A 116 -4.30 -9.02 7.07
N ARG A 117 -4.00 -8.88 8.37
CA ARG A 117 -2.97 -9.68 9.04
C ARG A 117 -3.32 -11.17 9.03
N ALA A 118 -4.57 -11.55 9.27
CA ALA A 118 -4.99 -12.95 9.17
C ALA A 118 -4.73 -13.55 7.78
N ARG A 119 -4.99 -12.77 6.71
CA ARG A 119 -4.68 -13.19 5.33
C ARG A 119 -3.17 -13.26 5.07
N LYS A 120 -2.41 -12.28 5.55
CA LYS A 120 -0.94 -12.29 5.50
C LYS A 120 -0.35 -13.52 6.18
N ASP A 121 -0.82 -13.83 7.39
CA ASP A 121 -0.33 -14.98 8.16
C ASP A 121 -0.76 -16.31 7.51
N ALA A 122 -1.93 -16.37 6.87
CA ALA A 122 -2.33 -17.51 6.05
C ALA A 122 -1.43 -17.67 4.81
N MET A 123 -1.09 -16.56 4.14
CA MET A 123 -0.18 -16.56 2.99
C MET A 123 1.23 -17.02 3.37
N LEU A 124 1.80 -16.51 4.47
CA LEU A 124 3.15 -16.84 4.93
C LEU A 124 3.30 -18.30 5.39
N ARG A 125 2.21 -18.99 5.70
CA ARG A 125 2.20 -20.43 6.03
C ARG A 125 2.23 -21.32 4.79
N ARG A 126 1.98 -20.78 3.60
CA ARG A 126 2.08 -21.52 2.34
C ARG A 126 3.55 -21.51 1.86
N PRO A 127 4.01 -22.54 1.14
CA PRO A 127 5.29 -22.48 0.44
C PRO A 127 5.34 -21.26 -0.47
N ILE A 128 6.49 -20.60 -0.55
CA ILE A 128 6.72 -19.54 -1.54
C ILE A 128 6.64 -20.23 -2.91
N PRO A 129 5.79 -19.75 -3.84
CA PRO A 129 5.81 -20.24 -5.21
C PRO A 129 7.23 -20.12 -5.76
N ALA A 130 7.82 -21.25 -6.16
CA ALA A 130 9.21 -21.30 -6.59
C ALA A 130 9.41 -20.35 -7.77
N GLU A 131 10.52 -19.60 -7.78
CA GLU A 131 10.89 -18.67 -8.86
C GLU A 131 10.90 -19.34 -10.26
N SER A 132 10.91 -20.68 -10.32
CA SER A 132 10.96 -21.50 -11.54
C SER A 132 9.68 -21.50 -12.37
N GLU A 133 8.53 -21.03 -11.86
CA GLU A 133 7.27 -20.99 -12.63
C GLU A 133 7.01 -19.63 -13.30
N ALA A 134 7.89 -18.64 -13.10
CA ALA A 134 7.75 -17.27 -13.60
C ALA A 134 8.59 -16.97 -14.86
N ARG A 135 9.00 -18.00 -15.62
CA ARG A 135 9.72 -17.87 -16.90
C ARG A 135 8.86 -18.28 -18.08
#